data_AF-A0A7V3BRM5-F1
#
_entry.id   AF-A0A7V3BRM5-F1
#
_cell.length_a   1.000
_cell.length_b   1.000
_cell.length_c   1.000
_cell.angle_alpha   90.00
_cell.angle_beta   90.00
_cell.angle_gamma   90.00
#
_symmetry.space_group_name_H-M   'P 1'
#
loop_
_entity.id
_entity.type
_entity.pdbx_description
1 polymer ?
#
loop_
_entity_poly.entity_id
_entity_poly.type
_entity_poly.pdbx_seq_one_letter_code
_entity_poly.pdbx_strand_id
1 'polypeptide(L)' 'MAANRKRPTLWKLSDLGIDPADLQPSLHLVDLFVPVSDRQCEFIEGGDERQIAQQLFQKLREARLI' A
#
# COMPACT_ATOMS: atom_id res chain seq x y z
N MET A 1 6.93 -33.96 22.58
CA MET A 1 7.33 -32.62 22.10
C MET A 1 7.71 -31.73 23.28
N ALA A 2 8.95 -31.24 23.34
CA ALA A 2 9.53 -30.63 24.56
C ALA A 2 9.18 -29.15 24.79
N ALA A 3 8.79 -28.40 23.74
CA ALA A 3 8.51 -26.96 23.81
C ALA A 3 7.28 -26.63 24.67
N ASN A 4 6.21 -27.44 24.60
CA ASN A 4 4.97 -27.23 25.36
C ASN A 4 5.14 -27.39 26.89
N ARG A 5 6.29 -27.93 27.34
CA ARG A 5 6.58 -28.13 28.77
C ARG A 5 7.34 -26.96 29.39
N LYS A 6 7.91 -26.05 28.59
CA LYS A 6 8.62 -24.87 29.08
C LYS A 6 7.63 -23.71 29.20
N ARG A 7 7.42 -23.22 30.42
CA ARG A 7 6.63 -22.00 30.64
C ARG A 7 7.52 -20.78 30.41
N PRO A 8 7.23 -19.92 29.42
CA PRO A 8 7.96 -18.68 29.24
C PRO A 8 7.68 -17.73 30.41
N THR A 9 8.68 -16.93 30.76
CA THR A 9 8.50 -15.84 31.71
C THR A 9 7.69 -14.72 31.05
N LEU A 10 6.54 -14.43 31.64
CA LEU A 10 5.69 -13.30 31.25
C LEU A 10 6.08 -12.10 32.10
N TRP A 11 6.40 -10.99 31.44
CA TRP A 11 6.73 -9.73 32.07
C TRP A 11 5.60 -8.74 31.86
N LYS A 12 5.25 -8.00 32.90
CA LYS A 12 4.38 -6.83 32.84
C LYS A 12 5.24 -5.57 32.75
N LEU A 13 4.64 -4.46 32.32
CA LEU A 13 5.30 -3.15 32.29
C LEU A 13 5.87 -2.75 33.66
N SER A 14 5.14 -3.09 34.73
CA SER A 14 5.57 -2.90 36.12
C SER A 14 6.88 -3.64 36.46
N ASP A 15 7.08 -4.83 35.89
CA ASP A 15 8.25 -5.67 36.16
C ASP A 15 9.51 -5.09 35.50
N LEU A 16 9.33 -4.20 34.51
CA LEU A 16 10.37 -3.50 33.77
C LEU A 16 10.56 -2.04 34.22
N GLY A 17 9.75 -1.56 35.18
CA GLY A 17 9.78 -0.18 35.66
C GLY A 17 9.35 0.86 34.62
N ILE A 18 8.52 0.47 33.63
CA ILE A 18 8.05 1.34 32.57
C ILE A 18 6.67 1.89 32.93
N ASP A 19 6.51 3.21 32.89
CA ASP A 19 5.20 3.86 33.04
C ASP A 19 4.40 3.71 31.73
N PRO A 20 3.15 3.19 31.77
CA PRO A 20 2.29 3.16 30.58
C PRO A 20 2.06 4.55 29.94
N ALA A 21 2.19 5.65 30.70
CA ALA A 21 2.06 7.00 30.17
C ALA A 21 3.17 7.35 29.16
N ASP A 22 4.35 6.74 29.28
CA ASP A 22 5.48 6.95 28.38
C ASP A 22 5.35 6.19 27.06
N LEU A 23 4.39 5.25 26.98
CA LEU A 23 4.15 4.38 25.82
C LEU A 23 3.03 4.91 24.92
N GLN A 24 2.67 6.19 25.03
CA GLN A 24 1.63 6.76 24.16
C GLN A 24 2.07 6.75 22.69
N PRO A 25 1.22 6.24 21.77
CA PRO A 25 1.55 6.19 20.37
C PRO A 25 1.63 7.61 19.80
N SER A 26 2.70 7.92 19.07
CA SER A 26 2.89 9.22 18.41
C SER A 26 2.03 9.41 17.17
N LEU A 27 1.42 8.33 16.67
CA LEU A 27 0.65 8.30 15.44
C LEU A 27 -0.69 7.60 15.68
N HIS A 28 -1.73 8.13 15.06
CA HIS A 28 -3.07 7.56 15.08
C HIS A 28 -3.46 7.10 13.68
N LEU A 29 -3.98 5.88 13.57
CA LEU A 29 -4.59 5.39 12.35
C LEU A 29 -5.94 6.11 12.18
N VAL A 30 -6.02 6.99 11.19
CA VAL A 30 -7.23 7.76 10.90
C VAL A 30 -8.19 6.97 10.03
N ASP A 31 -7.65 6.27 9.02
CA ASP A 31 -8.44 5.48 8.08
C ASP A 31 -7.60 4.34 7.49
N LEU A 32 -8.26 3.25 7.12
CA LEU A 32 -7.65 2.08 6.50
C LEU A 32 -8.58 1.58 5.39
N PHE A 33 -8.07 1.54 4.17
CA PHE A 33 -8.80 0.98 3.03
C PHE A 33 -7.90 0.12 2.16
N VAL A 34 -8.53 -0.78 1.40
CA VAL A 34 -7.86 -1.59 0.38
C VAL A 34 -7.95 -0.84 -0.95
N PRO A 35 -6.82 -0.51 -1.60
CA PRO A 35 -6.84 0.17 -2.88
C PRO A 35 -7.43 -0.74 -3.96
N VAL A 36 -8.39 -0.22 -4.71
CA VAL A 36 -8.93 -0.89 -5.90
C VAL A 36 -8.07 -0.49 -7.10
N SER A 37 -7.50 -1.48 -7.79
CA SER A 37 -6.81 -1.24 -9.07
C SER A 37 -7.82 -1.41 -10.19
N ASP A 38 -8.28 -0.30 -10.76
CA ASP A 38 -9.02 -0.32 -12.01
C ASP A 38 -8.01 -0.20 -13.16
N ARG A 39 -8.00 -1.20 -14.05
CA ARG A 39 -7.14 -1.22 -15.25
C ARG A 39 -8.01 -0.99 -16.47
N GLN A 40 -8.41 0.26 -16.66
CA GLN A 40 -9.08 0.67 -17.89
C GLN A 40 -8.02 0.89 -18.97
N CYS A 41 -8.10 0.09 -20.04
CA CYS A 41 -7.25 0.20 -21.21
C CYS A 41 -8.10 0.65 -22.39
N GLU A 42 -7.64 1.69 -23.10
CA GLU A 42 -8.26 2.15 -24.32
C GLU A 42 -7.45 1.63 -25.52
N PHE A 43 -8.14 0.97 -26.46
CA PHE A 43 -7.55 0.56 -27.73
C PHE A 43 -7.82 1.63 -28.77
N ILE A 44 -6.77 2.06 -29.47
CA ILE A 44 -6.89 3.04 -30.56
C ILE A 44 -6.95 2.25 -31.88
N GLU A 45 -8.10 2.35 -32.56
CA GLU A 45 -8.33 1.70 -33.85
C GLU A 45 -8.08 2.67 -35.01
N GLY A 46 -7.57 2.16 -36.13
CA GLY A 46 -7.30 2.95 -37.33
C GLY A 46 -6.90 2.08 -38.52
N GLY A 47 -7.00 2.63 -39.72
CA GLY A 47 -6.65 1.90 -40.96
C GLY A 47 -5.17 1.99 -41.36
N ASP A 48 -4.39 2.86 -40.71
CA ASP A 48 -2.98 3.08 -40.99
C ASP A 48 -2.20 3.21 -39.68
N GLU A 49 -1.12 2.44 -39.56
CA GLU A 49 -0.26 2.37 -38.37
C GLU A 49 0.28 3.74 -37.96
N ARG A 50 0.59 4.61 -38.94
CA ARG A 50 1.08 5.96 -38.67
C ARG A 50 0.05 6.84 -37.97
N GLN A 51 -1.21 6.70 -38.35
CA GLN A 51 -2.31 7.47 -37.75
C GLN A 51 -2.58 7.01 -36.32
N ILE A 52 -2.56 5.69 -36.07
CA ILE A 52 -2.71 5.12 -34.73
C ILE A 52 -1.60 5.62 -33.81
N ALA A 53 -0.34 5.62 -34.28
CA ALA A 53 0.79 6.10 -33.49
C ALA A 53 0.68 7.58 -33.12
N GLN A 54 0.23 8.43 -34.05
CA GLN A 54 0.02 9.86 -33.78
C GLN A 54 -1.09 10.09 -32.75
N GLN A 55 -2.20 9.38 -32.87
CA GLN A 55 -3.30 9.47 -31.90
C GLN A 55 -2.88 8.98 -30.51
N LEU A 56 -2.11 7.90 -30.43
CA LEU A 56 -1.54 7.42 -29.17
C LEU A 56 -0.64 8.48 -28.52
N PHE A 57 0.28 9.06 -29.29
CA PHE A 57 1.19 10.09 -28.78
C PHE A 57 0.44 11.31 -28.25
N GLN A 58 -0.62 11.73 -28.96
CA GLN A 58 -1.46 12.84 -28.52
C GLN A 58 -2.15 12.54 -27.18
N LYS A 59 -2.76 11.35 -27.03
CA LYS A 59 -3.42 10.95 -25.77
C LYS A 59 -2.46 10.83 -24.59
N LEU A 60 -1.26 10.27 -24.81
CA LEU A 60 -0.27 10.13 -23.75
C LEU A 60 0.25 11.49 -23.24
N ARG A 61 0.37 12.49 -24.13
CA ARG A 61 0.72 13.87 -23.74
C ARG A 61 -0.39 14.54 -22.94
N GLU A 62 -1.65 14.36 -23.33
CA GLU A 62 -2.81 14.89 -22.59
C GLU A 62 -2.87 14.30 -21.18
N ALA A 63 -2.58 13.00 -21.04
CA ALA A 63 -2.49 12.32 -19.75
C ALA A 63 -1.20 12.65 -18.97
N ARG A 64 -0.27 13.44 -19.52
CA ARG A 64 1.05 13.78 -18.95
C ARG A 64 1.88 12.54 -18.57
N LEU A 65 1.75 11.48 -19.35
CA LEU A 65 2.57 10.28 -19.22
C LEU A 65 3.90 10.41 -20.00
N ILE A 66 3.94 11.33 -20.98
CA ILE A 66 5.11 11.73 -21.77
C ILE A 66 5.11 13.24 -22.02
#